data_AF-A0A544WXE6-F1
#
_entry.id   AF-A0A544WXE6-F1
#
_cell.length_a   1.000
_cell.length_b   1.000
_cell.length_c   1.000
_cell.angle_alpha   90.00
_cell.angle_beta   90.00
_cell.angle_gamma   90.00
#
_symmetry.space_group_name_H-M   'P 1'
#
loop_
_entity.id
_entity.type
_entity.pdbx_description
1 polymer ?
#
loop_
_entity_poly.entity_id
_entity_poly.type
_entity_poly.pdbx_seq_one_letter_code
_entity_poly.pdbx_strand_id
1 'polypeptide(L)' 'HRGAFGVEPICQVLQVATSTYYAAKSRPPSARAVRDAQLMAEITTVWNENFEVYGVRKMWKELNRRGTRVA' A
#
# COMPACT_ATOMS: atom_id res chain seq x y z
N HIS A 1 -11.85 27.55 10.82
CA HIS A 1 -12.79 26.70 10.05
C HIS A 1 -12.36 25.24 9.84
N ARG A 2 -11.10 24.84 10.09
CA ARG A 2 -10.58 23.49 9.71
C ARG A 2 -10.89 22.34 10.68
N GLY A 3 -11.73 22.56 11.69
CA GLY A 3 -12.12 21.54 12.68
C GLY A 3 -13.62 21.53 13.01
N ALA A 4 -14.44 22.19 12.18
CA ALA A 4 -15.87 22.36 12.45
C ALA A 4 -16.73 21.15 12.04
N PHE A 5 -16.20 20.28 11.16
CA PHE A 5 -16.95 19.14 10.64
C PHE A 5 -16.14 17.85 10.84
N GLY A 6 -16.81 16.82 11.35
CA GLY A 6 -16.28 15.46 11.41
C GLY A 6 -16.21 14.82 10.02
N VAL A 7 -16.16 13.50 9.96
CA VAL A 7 -16.07 12.76 8.69
C VAL A 7 -17.41 12.62 7.97
N GLU A 8 -18.50 12.99 8.62
CA GLU A 8 -19.88 12.83 8.18
C GLU A 8 -20.16 13.48 6.81
N PRO A 9 -19.72 14.72 6.49
CA PRO A 9 -19.99 15.32 5.19
C PRO A 9 -19.32 14.56 4.04
N ILE A 10 -18.10 14.06 4.26
CA ILE A 10 -17.35 13.28 3.28
C ILE A 10 -18.02 11.91 3.10
N CYS A 11 -18.38 11.26 4.21
CA CYS A 11 -19.09 9.97 4.18
C CYS A 11 -20.44 10.09 3.44
N GLN A 12 -21.16 11.20 3.61
CA GLN A 12 -22.40 11.47 2.89
C GLN A 12 -22.19 11.64 1.38
N VAL A 13 -21.17 12.41 0.97
CA VAL A 13 -20.83 12.59 -0.46
C VAL A 13 -20.38 11.28 -1.10
N LEU A 14 -19.59 10.48 -0.39
CA LEU A 14 -19.12 9.17 -0.86
C LEU A 14 -20.16 8.05 -0.72
N GLN A 15 -21.33 8.34 -0.14
CA GLN A 15 -22.40 7.36 0.15
C GLN A 15 -21.92 6.15 0.98
N VAL A 16 -21.05 6.40 1.95
CA VAL A 16 -20.55 5.40 2.91
C VAL A 16 -21.05 5.75 4.31
N ALA A 17 -21.39 4.76 5.14
CA ALA A 17 -21.77 5.02 6.52
C ALA A 17 -20.55 5.46 7.36
N THR A 18 -20.75 6.45 8.24
CA THR A 18 -19.71 6.92 9.17
C THR A 18 -19.11 5.81 10.03
N SER A 19 -19.95 4.86 10.48
CA SER A 19 -19.50 3.68 11.22
C SER A 19 -18.54 2.80 10.41
N THR A 20 -18.79 2.66 9.10
CA THR A 20 -17.90 1.95 8.17
C THR A 20 -16.55 2.65 8.04
N TYR A 21 -16.51 3.99 7.99
CA TYR A 21 -15.25 4.72 8.01
C TYR A 21 -14.43 4.42 9.27
N TYR A 22 -15.04 4.55 10.45
CA TYR A 22 -14.31 4.32 11.70
C TYR A 22 -13.91 2.85 11.86
N ALA A 23 -14.74 1.90 11.43
CA ALA A 23 -14.39 0.49 11.38
C ALA A 23 -13.23 0.23 10.42
N ALA A 24 -13.21 0.84 9.23
CA ALA A 24 -12.10 0.72 8.28
C ALA A 24 -10.81 1.34 8.84
N LYS A 25 -10.92 2.47 9.53
CA LYS A 25 -9.79 3.19 10.14
C LYS A 25 -9.12 2.39 11.27
N SER A 26 -9.88 1.64 12.06
CA SER A 26 -9.36 0.86 13.17
C SER A 26 -9.00 -0.59 12.82
N ARG A 27 -9.41 -1.08 11.64
CA ARG A 27 -9.07 -2.44 11.19
C ARG A 27 -7.55 -2.62 11.11
N PRO A 28 -7.02 -3.75 11.58
CA PRO A 28 -5.63 -4.08 11.34
C PRO A 28 -5.39 -4.28 9.84
N PRO A 29 -4.14 -4.09 9.36
CA PRO A 29 -3.78 -4.37 7.98
C PRO A 29 -4.20 -5.79 7.58
N SER A 30 -4.75 -5.93 6.37
CA SER A 30 -5.05 -7.25 5.82
C SER A 30 -3.76 -8.03 5.55
N ALA A 31 -3.86 -9.35 5.45
CA ALA A 31 -2.71 -10.19 5.08
C ALA A 31 -2.05 -9.73 3.77
N ARG A 32 -2.86 -9.25 2.81
CA ARG A 32 -2.36 -8.64 1.58
C ARG A 32 -1.58 -7.36 1.85
N ALA A 33 -2.12 -6.43 2.64
CA ALA A 33 -1.44 -5.18 2.94
C ALA A 33 -0.11 -5.39 3.68
N VAL A 34 -0.04 -6.37 4.58
CA VAL A 34 1.20 -6.76 5.25
C VAL A 34 2.21 -7.32 4.24
N ARG A 35 1.78 -8.22 3.35
CA ARG A 35 2.63 -8.79 2.31
C ARG A 35 3.14 -7.71 1.34
N ASP A 36 2.27 -6.80 0.91
CA ASP A 36 2.64 -5.71 0.01
C ASP A 36 3.67 -4.77 0.65
N ALA A 37 3.54 -4.48 1.96
CA ALA A 37 4.52 -3.68 2.69
C ALA A 37 5.90 -4.37 2.76
N GLN A 38 5.93 -5.68 3.02
CA GLN A 38 7.17 -6.46 3.00
C GLN A 38 7.80 -6.48 1.60
N LEU A 39 6.98 -6.70 0.57
CA LEU A 39 7.41 -6.73 -0.82
C LEU A 39 7.95 -5.36 -1.28
N MET A 40 7.35 -4.25 -0.85
CA MET A 40 7.86 -2.91 -1.16
C MET A 40 9.26 -2.68 -0.57
N ALA A 41 9.51 -3.15 0.66
CA ALA A 41 10.83 -3.03 1.27
C ALA A 41 11.88 -3.78 0.43
N GLU A 42 11.55 -4.98 -0.03
CA GLU A 42 12.44 -5.77 -0.86
C GLU A 42 12.66 -5.14 -2.26
N ILE A 43 11.60 -4.67 -2.90
CA ILE A 43 11.70 -3.94 -4.18
C ILE A 43 12.65 -2.75 -4.04
N THR A 44 12.54 -1.99 -2.95
CA THR A 44 13.38 -0.83 -2.67
C THR A 44 14.85 -1.24 -2.51
N THR A 45 15.13 -2.31 -1.75
CA THR A 45 16.48 -2.86 -1.60
C THR A 45 17.09 -3.25 -2.94
N VAL A 46 16.36 -4.03 -3.76
CA VAL A 46 16.85 -4.46 -5.08
C VAL A 46 17.08 -3.26 -5.99
N TRP A 47 16.20 -2.26 -5.97
CA TRP A 47 16.34 -1.07 -6.80
C TRP A 47 17.58 -0.25 -6.43
N ASN A 48 17.82 -0.04 -5.13
CA ASN A 48 19.01 0.66 -4.63
C ASN A 48 20.30 -0.09 -4.95
N GLU A 49 20.33 -1.42 -4.79
CA GLU A 49 21.49 -2.25 -5.14
C GLU A 49 21.82 -2.22 -6.64
N ASN A 50 20.84 -1.93 -7.49
CA ASN A 50 21.00 -1.82 -8.93
C ASN A 50 21.09 -0.37 -9.42
N PHE A 51 21.53 0.54 -8.52
CA PHE A 51 21.78 1.96 -8.81
C PHE A 51 20.59 2.68 -9.41
N GLU A 52 19.37 2.24 -9.09
CA GLU A 52 18.13 2.84 -9.57
C GLU A 52 17.88 2.71 -11.09
N VAL A 53 18.79 2.06 -11.83
CA VAL A 53 18.75 1.96 -13.31
C VAL A 53 17.78 0.89 -13.80
N TYR A 54 17.38 -0.04 -12.93
CA TYR A 54 16.49 -1.13 -13.31
C TYR A 54 15.03 -0.65 -13.40
N GLY A 55 14.53 -0.56 -14.63
CA GLY A 55 13.09 -0.44 -14.88
C GLY A 55 12.32 -1.74 -14.58
N VAL A 56 10.98 -1.65 -14.66
CA VAL A 56 10.02 -2.70 -14.25
C VAL A 56 10.39 -4.11 -14.72
N ARG A 57 10.75 -4.28 -16.00
CA ARG A 57 11.06 -5.62 -16.55
C ARG A 57 12.33 -6.23 -15.95
N LYS A 58 13.36 -5.43 -15.67
CA LYS A 58 14.60 -5.91 -15.05
C LYS A 58 14.38 -6.21 -13.57
N MET A 59 13.67 -5.31 -12.88
CA MET A 59 13.24 -5.53 -11.49
C MET A 59 12.45 -6.83 -11.32
N TRP A 60 11.45 -7.07 -12.18
CA TRP A 60 10.65 -8.30 -12.11
C TRP A 60 11.50 -9.57 -12.28
N LYS A 61 12.46 -9.57 -13.20
CA LYS A 61 13.37 -10.71 -13.38
C LYS A 61 14.28 -10.90 -12.17
N GLU A 62 14.81 -9.82 -11.62
CA GLU A 62 15.74 -9.86 -10.50
C GLU A 62 15.07 -10.31 -9.20
N LEU A 63 13.87 -9.80 -8.90
CA LEU A 63 13.08 -10.23 -7.74
C LEU A 63 12.73 -11.72 -7.81
N ASN A 64 12.28 -12.20 -8.97
CA ASN A 64 12.01 -13.62 -9.15
C ASN A 64 13.28 -14.48 -9.04
N ARG A 65 14.43 -13.99 -9.52
CA ARG A 65 15.73 -14.68 -9.36
C ARG A 65 16.14 -14.81 -7.89
N ARG A 66 15.81 -13.82 -7.06
CA ARG A 66 16.03 -13.83 -5.61
C ARG A 66 15.03 -14.68 -4.83
N GLY A 67 14.07 -15.30 -5.51
CA GLY A 67 13.03 -16.14 -4.90
C GLY A 67 11.79 -15.37 -4.48
N THR A 68 11.73 -14.06 -4.74
CA THR A 68 10.59 -13.23 -4.37
C THR A 68 9.59 -13.20 -5.50
N ARG A 69 8.54 -14.00 -5.31
CA ARG A 69 7.44 -14.11 -6.26
C ARG A 69 6.61 -12.83 -6.25
N VAL A 70 6.77 -12.06 -7.32
CA VAL A 70 5.96 -10.89 -7.67
C VAL A 70 4.95 -11.35 -8.72
N ALA A 71 3.70 -11.55 -8.32
CA ALA A 71 2.60 -12.02 -9.16
C ALA A 71 1.27 -11.39 -8.73
#